data_AF-A0A6V8DRS7-F1
#
_entry.id   AF-A0A6V8DRS7-F1
#
_cell.length_a   1.000
_cell.length_b   1.000
_cell.length_c   1.000
_cell.angle_alpha   90.00
_cell.angle_beta   90.00
_cell.angle_gamma   90.00
#
_symmetry.space_group_name_H-M   'P 1'
#
loop_
_entity.id
_entity.type
_entity.pdbx_description
1 polymer ?
#
loop_
_entity_poly.entity_id
_entity_poly.type
_entity_poly.pdbx_seq_one_letter_code
_entity_poly.pdbx_strand_id
1 'polypeptide(L)'
;MRTLDVTYMGVEKSAYRQPITPQGLKAIEKGTLTWLDDDMYNNLNTGVLEQYLEEKNLEESFEVSHWNTGKVLYGIAIGAVFSGVTAYIGLKLGLAISAAWYIAYLLGMALKWSPSEVNIATSATTGATHASTGFIFTFPAIFLLASDARYELATGPLISNADTFNLAFVGIVASMFAGFLGIMYFIIFRRVWLVEDPLPLPGFEATLKMLDIASDVNTGAVEHARESLKTIGVWTGLTMVGLFLVEYPLIWVNDRKLALLDFLAETLAIGDYGLASFYSSGKIHQPSGIDADGISLGHTQWSESTSWNPFAYTYIGIALTPSMFAIGWFMKTRVAFLVNLGTLVGWFFLVPLVVWFNFPIYDAMSQSSVPIQSYASGDGAALQMIAFSKSVRTIAIGSIVGGGMFGLAKMYKTFLNIFTDIGSAFKGEGSQEYMEGKGWYEWPLKHIPIFMGVTFLSMLVIFTVGGFSILASLVFATVLIMTTFLLGAIAVRVMGETGIEPVSGTSFIVLLMLLGVFLNFQDLLDLNTQDAVLLGLVGTTVFGSAISMSGTVIG
;
A
#
# COMPACT_ATOMS: atom_id res chain seq x y z
N MET A 1 -10.44 24.00 -40.73
CA MET A 1 -11.18 22.81 -41.18
C MET A 1 -10.25 21.88 -41.93
N ARG A 2 -9.48 21.05 -41.21
CA ARG A 2 -9.02 19.76 -41.74
C ARG A 2 -9.93 18.75 -41.06
N THR A 3 -10.66 17.99 -41.87
CA THR A 3 -11.44 16.84 -41.44
C THR A 3 -10.52 15.89 -40.70
N LEU A 4 -10.83 15.65 -39.42
CA LEU A 4 -10.29 14.54 -38.65
C LEU A 4 -10.59 13.27 -39.44
N ASP A 5 -9.57 12.66 -40.03
CA ASP A 5 -9.65 11.27 -40.44
C ASP A 5 -9.73 10.47 -39.14
N VAL A 6 -10.97 10.23 -38.70
CA VAL A 6 -11.32 9.19 -37.74
C VAL A 6 -11.08 7.88 -38.47
N THR A 7 -9.81 7.50 -38.59
CA THR A 7 -9.43 6.13 -38.87
C THR A 7 -10.15 5.29 -37.84
N TYR A 8 -11.06 4.42 -38.32
CA TYR A 8 -11.80 3.46 -37.50
C TYR A 8 -10.82 2.70 -36.62
N MET A 9 -10.61 3.18 -35.39
CA MET A 9 -10.07 2.37 -34.32
C MET A 9 -11.13 1.31 -34.08
N GLY A 10 -10.95 0.13 -34.66
CA GLY A 10 -11.68 -1.04 -34.21
C GLY A 10 -11.47 -1.09 -32.70
N VAL A 11 -12.55 -0.88 -31.94
CA VAL A 11 -12.48 -0.80 -30.48
C VAL A 11 -11.82 -2.08 -29.99
N GLU A 12 -10.57 -1.98 -29.55
CA GLU A 12 -9.89 -3.13 -28.99
C GLU A 12 -10.71 -3.59 -27.79
N LYS A 13 -10.99 -4.90 -27.74
CA LYS A 13 -11.77 -5.51 -26.68
C LYS A 13 -10.96 -5.48 -25.38
N SER A 14 -11.05 -4.39 -24.63
CA SER A 14 -10.67 -4.39 -23.21
C SER A 14 -11.65 -5.28 -22.43
N ALA A 15 -11.13 -6.01 -21.45
CA ALA A 15 -11.94 -6.86 -20.57
C ALA A 15 -12.86 -6.04 -19.64
N TYR A 16 -12.59 -4.74 -19.50
CA TYR A 16 -13.24 -3.86 -18.54
C TYR A 16 -14.19 -2.84 -19.18
N ARG A 17 -14.24 -2.76 -20.52
CA ARG A 17 -15.20 -1.90 -21.23
C ARG A 17 -16.64 -2.34 -20.93
N GLN A 18 -17.48 -1.37 -20.57
CA GLN A 18 -18.88 -1.59 -20.22
C GLN A 18 -19.82 -0.93 -21.24
N PRO A 19 -21.04 -1.46 -21.42
CA PRO A 19 -22.07 -0.77 -22.19
C PRO A 19 -22.56 0.46 -21.43
N ILE A 20 -22.90 1.52 -22.17
CA ILE A 20 -23.47 2.74 -21.58
C ILE A 20 -24.86 2.49 -21.01
N THR A 21 -25.14 3.08 -19.85
CA THR A 21 -26.46 3.07 -19.21
C THR A 21 -27.43 4.04 -19.89
N PRO A 22 -28.74 3.79 -19.85
CA PRO A 22 -29.74 4.70 -20.43
C PRO A 22 -29.75 6.11 -19.81
N GLN A 23 -29.46 6.21 -18.51
CA GLN A 23 -29.40 7.48 -17.79
C GLN A 23 -28.16 8.29 -18.20
N GLY A 24 -26.99 7.64 -18.22
CA GLY A 24 -25.75 8.27 -18.69
C GLY A 24 -25.84 8.77 -20.13
N LEU A 25 -26.39 7.96 -21.05
CA LEU A 25 -26.57 8.39 -22.44
C LEU A 25 -27.46 9.63 -22.54
N LYS A 26 -28.57 9.66 -21.81
CA LYS A 26 -29.48 10.82 -21.77
C LYS A 26 -28.82 12.07 -21.19
N ALA A 27 -27.95 11.92 -20.20
CA ALA A 27 -27.21 13.04 -19.60
C ALA A 27 -26.12 13.58 -20.55
N ILE A 28 -25.43 12.70 -21.28
CA ILE A 28 -24.46 13.05 -22.33
C ILE A 28 -25.15 13.80 -23.47
N GLU A 29 -26.27 13.28 -23.99
CA GLU A 29 -27.04 13.93 -25.08
C GLU A 29 -27.54 15.33 -24.71
N LYS A 30 -27.83 15.56 -23.43
CA LYS A 30 -28.27 16.86 -22.90
C LYS A 30 -27.13 17.78 -22.51
N GLY A 31 -25.89 17.31 -22.53
CA GLY A 31 -24.72 18.05 -22.04
C GLY A 31 -24.77 18.37 -20.54
N THR A 32 -25.59 17.67 -19.76
CA THR A 32 -25.78 17.94 -18.33
C THR A 32 -24.83 17.15 -17.44
N LEU A 33 -24.12 16.16 -17.99
CA LEU A 33 -23.22 15.31 -17.24
C LEU A 33 -22.00 16.11 -16.75
N THR A 34 -21.72 16.03 -15.46
CA THR A 34 -20.55 16.67 -14.83
C THR A 34 -19.59 15.62 -14.27
N TRP A 35 -18.36 16.04 -13.97
CA TRP A 35 -17.31 15.21 -13.39
C TRP A 35 -17.63 14.62 -12.02
N LEU A 36 -18.68 15.10 -11.34
CA LEU A 36 -19.06 14.70 -9.99
C LEU A 36 -20.41 13.99 -9.92
N ASP A 37 -21.02 13.69 -11.07
CA ASP A 37 -22.33 13.05 -11.14
C ASP A 37 -22.24 11.53 -10.85
N ASP A 38 -23.20 10.98 -10.11
CA ASP A 38 -23.31 9.53 -9.87
C ASP A 38 -23.46 8.77 -11.22
N ASP A 39 -24.13 9.38 -12.19
CA ASP A 39 -24.26 8.82 -13.55
C ASP A 39 -22.92 8.79 -14.29
N MET A 40 -21.96 9.66 -13.97
CA MET A 40 -20.63 9.60 -14.60
C MET A 40 -19.87 8.36 -14.11
N TYR A 41 -19.91 8.04 -12.81
CA TYR A 41 -19.27 6.83 -12.26
C TYR A 41 -19.86 5.54 -12.84
N ASN A 42 -21.19 5.45 -12.91
CA ASN A 42 -21.89 4.28 -13.45
C ASN A 42 -21.61 4.01 -14.93
N ASN A 43 -21.07 5.00 -15.64
CA ASN A 43 -20.71 4.91 -17.07
C ASN A 43 -19.19 4.96 -17.29
N LEU A 44 -18.38 4.78 -16.24
CA LEU A 44 -16.94 4.60 -16.39
C LEU A 44 -16.64 3.42 -17.32
N ASN A 45 -15.58 3.56 -18.10
CA ASN A 45 -15.15 2.59 -19.11
C ASN A 45 -16.17 2.38 -20.25
N THR A 46 -17.05 3.36 -20.46
CA THR A 46 -17.86 3.45 -21.66
C THR A 46 -17.16 4.38 -22.65
N GLY A 47 -16.88 3.89 -23.87
CA GLY A 47 -16.15 4.69 -24.86
C GLY A 47 -16.86 6.00 -25.25
N VAL A 48 -18.19 6.06 -25.08
CA VAL A 48 -18.99 7.26 -25.33
C VAL A 48 -18.78 8.32 -24.24
N LEU A 49 -18.69 7.91 -22.97
CA LEU A 49 -18.37 8.83 -21.87
C LEU A 49 -16.96 9.39 -22.03
N GLU A 50 -15.99 8.53 -22.34
CA GLU A 50 -14.59 8.92 -22.55
C GLU A 50 -14.48 10.02 -23.61
N GLN A 51 -15.11 9.82 -24.77
CA GLN A 51 -15.13 10.80 -25.85
C GLN A 51 -15.81 12.11 -25.41
N TYR A 52 -16.96 12.04 -24.75
CA TYR A 52 -17.68 13.22 -24.28
C TYR A 52 -16.84 14.06 -23.30
N LEU A 53 -16.17 13.41 -22.34
CA LEU A 53 -15.32 14.08 -21.36
C LEU A 53 -14.05 14.65 -21.99
N GLU A 54 -13.47 13.98 -22.99
CA GLU A 54 -12.31 14.49 -23.73
C GLU A 54 -12.65 15.75 -24.52
N GLU A 55 -13.76 15.74 -25.26
CA GLU A 55 -14.24 16.91 -26.01
C GLU A 55 -14.52 18.09 -25.06
N LYS A 56 -15.20 17.83 -23.95
CA LYS A 56 -15.46 18.83 -22.90
C LYS A 56 -14.17 19.40 -22.31
N ASN A 57 -13.16 18.55 -22.05
CA ASN A 57 -11.87 18.97 -21.51
C ASN A 57 -11.07 19.87 -22.47
N LEU A 58 -11.10 19.61 -23.77
CA LEU A 58 -10.41 20.45 -24.76
C LEU A 58 -10.98 21.89 -24.81
N GLU A 59 -12.24 22.04 -24.44
CA GLU A 59 -12.93 23.32 -24.34
C GLU A 59 -12.72 23.98 -22.96
N GLU A 60 -12.99 23.26 -21.87
CA GLU A 60 -13.12 23.79 -20.51
C GLU A 60 -11.84 23.70 -19.65
N SER A 61 -10.93 22.74 -19.88
CA SER A 61 -9.83 22.43 -18.93
C SER A 61 -8.84 23.57 -18.68
N PHE A 62 -8.75 24.52 -19.61
CA PHE A 62 -7.84 25.66 -19.49
C PHE A 62 -8.39 26.81 -18.63
N GLU A 63 -9.68 26.76 -18.22
CA GLU A 63 -10.33 27.83 -17.47
C GLU A 63 -10.38 27.60 -15.95
N VAL A 64 -10.18 26.36 -15.46
CA VAL A 64 -10.65 25.94 -14.11
C VAL A 64 -9.56 25.78 -13.05
N SER A 65 -8.30 25.49 -13.41
CA SER A 65 -7.24 25.15 -12.44
C SER A 65 -6.26 26.30 -12.21
N HIS A 66 -6.37 26.96 -11.05
CA HIS A 66 -5.38 27.94 -10.60
C HIS A 66 -4.49 27.34 -9.49
N TRP A 67 -3.17 27.46 -9.66
CA TRP A 67 -2.21 27.09 -8.62
C TRP A 67 -2.41 27.94 -7.36
N ASN A 68 -2.49 27.30 -6.19
CA ASN A 68 -2.61 27.98 -4.90
C ASN A 68 -1.61 27.42 -3.88
N THR A 69 -0.50 28.11 -3.70
CA THR A 69 0.57 27.73 -2.75
C THR A 69 0.05 27.57 -1.33
N GLY A 70 -0.93 28.37 -0.90
CA GLY A 70 -1.49 28.27 0.44
C GLY A 70 -2.17 26.92 0.69
N LYS A 71 -2.96 26.44 -0.27
CA LYS A 71 -3.64 25.14 -0.18
C LYS A 71 -2.66 23.98 -0.24
N VAL A 72 -1.60 24.11 -1.02
CA VAL A 72 -0.49 23.15 -1.05
C VAL A 72 0.15 23.05 0.35
N LEU A 73 0.44 24.19 1.00
CA LEU A 73 1.03 24.20 2.33
C LEU A 73 0.09 23.61 3.40
N TYR A 74 -1.21 23.90 3.34
CA TYR A 74 -2.20 23.23 4.20
C TYR A 74 -2.20 21.72 3.97
N GLY A 75 -2.19 21.30 2.70
CA GLY A 75 -2.14 19.90 2.33
C GLY A 75 -0.91 19.19 2.89
N ILE A 76 0.27 19.79 2.73
CA ILE A 76 1.54 19.29 3.29
C ILE A 76 1.48 19.23 4.81
N ALA A 77 0.96 20.26 5.49
CA ALA A 77 0.88 20.28 6.95
C ALA A 77 0.00 19.15 7.50
N ILE A 78 -1.18 18.93 6.88
CA ILE A 78 -2.06 17.82 7.23
C ILE A 78 -1.38 16.49 6.94
N GLY A 79 -0.79 16.34 5.75
CA GLY A 79 -0.10 15.13 5.33
C GLY A 79 1.09 14.78 6.23
N ALA A 80 1.84 15.78 6.72
CA ALA A 80 2.95 15.57 7.64
C ALA A 80 2.49 15.01 8.99
N VAL A 81 1.40 15.55 9.57
CA VAL A 81 0.83 15.03 10.81
C VAL A 81 0.28 13.61 10.62
N PHE A 82 -0.47 13.41 9.54
CA PHE A 82 -1.11 12.13 9.27
C PHE A 82 -0.15 11.07 8.72
N SER A 83 1.01 11.43 8.19
CA SER A 83 2.08 10.48 7.87
C SER A 83 2.50 9.70 9.12
N GLY A 84 2.60 10.35 10.29
CA GLY A 84 2.87 9.67 11.55
C GLY A 84 1.74 8.71 11.97
N VAL A 85 0.48 9.09 11.75
CA VAL A 85 -0.69 8.24 12.00
C VAL A 85 -0.71 7.04 11.07
N THR A 86 -0.48 7.26 9.77
CA THR A 86 -0.37 6.23 8.75
C THR A 86 0.77 5.27 9.07
N ALA A 87 1.92 5.78 9.52
CA ALA A 87 3.04 4.97 9.96
C ALA A 87 2.67 4.11 11.17
N TYR A 88 2.05 4.69 12.20
CA TYR A 88 1.58 3.92 13.36
C TYR A 88 0.59 2.82 12.98
N ILE A 89 -0.41 3.14 12.16
CA ILE A 89 -1.40 2.15 11.68
C ILE A 89 -0.71 1.09 10.81
N GLY A 90 0.21 1.49 9.95
CA GLY A 90 1.00 0.60 9.11
C GLY A 90 1.82 -0.40 9.92
N LEU A 91 2.48 0.05 10.99
CA LEU A 91 3.22 -0.80 11.92
C LEU A 91 2.32 -1.71 12.75
N LYS A 92 1.12 -1.23 13.13
CA LYS A 92 0.17 -1.98 13.96
C LYS A 92 -0.61 -3.03 13.17
N LEU A 93 -1.07 -2.69 11.97
CA LEU A 93 -1.96 -3.52 11.16
C LEU A 93 -1.25 -4.23 9.99
N GLY A 94 -0.02 -3.82 9.66
CA GLY A 94 0.70 -4.33 8.49
C GLY A 94 0.18 -3.77 7.15
N LEU A 95 -0.64 -2.73 7.18
CA LEU A 95 -1.22 -2.06 6.01
C LEU A 95 -1.19 -0.55 6.21
N ALA A 96 -0.61 0.18 5.26
CA ALA A 96 -0.65 1.64 5.25
C ALA A 96 -2.03 2.13 4.77
N ILE A 97 -2.74 2.88 5.62
CA ILE A 97 -4.04 3.48 5.29
C ILE A 97 -3.89 4.99 5.35
N SER A 98 -4.05 5.67 4.20
CA SER A 98 -4.01 7.13 4.14
C SER A 98 -5.37 7.71 4.50
N ALA A 99 -5.51 8.22 5.73
CA ALA A 99 -6.70 8.96 6.17
C ALA A 99 -6.56 10.49 5.99
N ALA A 100 -5.37 10.95 5.61
CA ALA A 100 -4.98 12.35 5.63
C ALA A 100 -5.81 13.22 4.69
N TRP A 101 -6.08 12.71 3.48
CA TRP A 101 -6.81 13.44 2.45
C TRP A 101 -8.25 13.73 2.87
N TYR A 102 -8.91 12.83 3.64
CA TYR A 102 -10.24 13.09 4.20
C TYR A 102 -10.25 14.31 5.12
N ILE A 103 -9.17 14.55 5.85
CA ILE A 103 -9.08 15.72 6.75
C ILE A 103 -8.88 17.00 5.96
N ALA A 104 -8.05 16.98 4.91
CA ALA A 104 -7.95 18.09 3.98
C ALA A 104 -9.29 18.39 3.32
N TYR A 105 -10.06 17.35 3.02
CA TYR A 105 -11.40 17.44 2.49
C TYR A 105 -12.41 18.09 3.46
N LEU A 106 -12.50 17.59 4.69
CA LEU A 106 -13.35 18.15 5.75
C LEU A 106 -12.98 19.61 6.07
N LEU A 107 -11.68 19.93 6.11
CA LEU A 107 -11.20 21.29 6.31
C LEU A 107 -11.61 22.19 5.13
N GLY A 108 -11.44 21.70 3.91
CA GLY A 108 -11.87 22.40 2.70
C GLY A 108 -13.35 22.71 2.71
N MET A 109 -14.20 21.76 3.13
CA MET A 109 -15.63 21.99 3.32
C MET A 109 -15.93 23.01 4.43
N ALA A 110 -15.31 22.85 5.60
CA ALA A 110 -15.54 23.76 6.73
C ALA A 110 -15.15 25.21 6.39
N LEU A 111 -14.10 25.38 5.59
CA LEU A 111 -13.59 26.67 5.13
C LEU A 111 -14.15 27.11 3.77
N LYS A 112 -15.10 26.35 3.20
CA LYS A 112 -15.76 26.62 1.91
C LYS A 112 -14.78 26.88 0.76
N TRP A 113 -13.78 26.02 0.62
CA TRP A 113 -12.85 26.04 -0.50
C TRP A 113 -13.54 25.59 -1.79
N SER A 114 -13.05 26.09 -2.93
CA SER A 114 -13.52 25.59 -4.23
C SER A 114 -13.10 24.13 -4.44
N PRO A 115 -13.80 23.35 -5.30
CA PRO A 115 -13.38 21.99 -5.62
C PRO A 115 -11.93 21.89 -6.10
N SER A 116 -11.45 22.88 -6.87
CA SER A 116 -10.06 22.94 -7.32
C SER A 116 -9.06 23.16 -6.16
N GLU A 117 -9.39 24.03 -5.21
CA GLU A 117 -8.58 24.25 -4.00
C GLU A 117 -8.55 23.03 -3.09
N VAL A 118 -9.68 22.34 -2.94
CA VAL A 118 -9.77 21.08 -2.20
C VAL A 118 -8.91 20.03 -2.86
N ASN A 119 -9.02 19.87 -4.18
CA ASN A 119 -8.23 18.90 -4.94
C ASN A 119 -6.72 19.15 -4.79
N ILE A 120 -6.26 20.41 -4.89
CA ILE A 120 -4.84 20.76 -4.68
C ILE A 120 -4.37 20.37 -3.27
N ALA A 121 -5.17 20.68 -2.25
CA ALA A 121 -4.82 20.35 -0.87
C ALA A 121 -4.79 18.83 -0.64
N THR A 122 -5.80 18.10 -1.12
CA THR A 122 -5.87 16.64 -0.98
C THR A 122 -4.73 15.95 -1.72
N SER A 123 -4.41 16.37 -2.95
CA SER A 123 -3.27 15.81 -3.68
C SER A 123 -1.94 16.04 -2.95
N ALA A 124 -1.72 17.24 -2.40
CA ALA A 124 -0.52 17.54 -1.62
C ALA A 124 -0.45 16.71 -0.32
N THR A 125 -1.58 16.54 0.36
CA THR A 125 -1.71 15.68 1.55
C THR A 125 -1.40 14.22 1.25
N THR A 126 -1.93 13.72 0.14
CA THR A 126 -1.71 12.36 -0.34
C THR A 126 -0.23 12.16 -0.67
N GLY A 127 0.38 13.03 -1.48
CA GLY A 127 1.82 12.95 -1.78
C GLY A 127 2.70 12.93 -0.52
N ALA A 128 2.42 13.79 0.46
CA ALA A 128 3.14 13.83 1.73
C ALA A 128 3.00 12.53 2.54
N THR A 129 1.81 11.93 2.56
CA THR A 129 1.57 10.68 3.29
C THR A 129 2.27 9.50 2.60
N HIS A 130 2.13 9.41 1.27
CA HIS A 130 2.67 8.31 0.48
C HIS A 130 4.20 8.33 0.42
N ALA A 131 4.84 9.52 0.43
CA ALA A 131 6.30 9.63 0.52
C ALA A 131 6.93 8.93 1.73
N SER A 132 6.14 8.69 2.81
CA SER A 132 6.60 7.95 4.00
C SER A 132 6.35 6.45 3.95
N THR A 133 5.59 5.95 2.98
CA THR A 133 5.16 4.54 2.90
C THR A 133 6.34 3.58 2.85
N GLY A 134 7.39 3.92 2.09
CA GLY A 134 8.61 3.12 2.02
C GLY A 134 9.25 2.89 3.39
N PHE A 135 9.26 3.92 4.26
CA PHE A 135 9.87 3.85 5.59
C PHE A 135 9.15 2.89 6.52
N ILE A 136 7.83 2.78 6.39
CA ILE A 136 7.00 1.89 7.21
C ILE A 136 7.43 0.43 7.03
N PHE A 137 7.92 0.04 5.85
CA PHE A 137 8.21 -1.35 5.53
C PHE A 137 9.64 -1.80 5.87
N THR A 138 10.60 -0.88 5.87
CA THR A 138 12.04 -1.23 5.89
C THR A 138 12.77 -0.72 7.12
N PHE A 139 12.47 0.50 7.59
CA PHE A 139 13.16 1.09 8.74
C PHE A 139 12.92 0.30 10.03
N PRO A 140 11.71 -0.20 10.34
CA PRO A 140 11.52 -1.09 11.48
C PRO A 140 12.43 -2.30 11.44
N ALA A 141 12.71 -2.86 10.25
CA ALA A 141 13.61 -3.99 10.11
C ALA A 141 15.04 -3.64 10.56
N ILE A 142 15.52 -2.41 10.32
CA ILE A 142 16.83 -1.95 10.81
C ILE A 142 16.88 -2.03 12.34
N PHE A 143 15.84 -1.56 13.03
CA PHE A 143 15.75 -1.63 14.49
C PHE A 143 15.64 -3.06 15.01
N LEU A 144 14.80 -3.89 14.37
CA LEU A 144 14.60 -5.28 14.76
C LEU A 144 15.90 -6.09 14.61
N LEU A 145 16.61 -5.93 13.49
CA LEU A 145 17.89 -6.61 13.23
C LEU A 145 19.04 -6.13 14.13
N ALA A 146 18.88 -4.97 14.78
CA ALA A 146 19.87 -4.40 15.68
C ALA A 146 19.61 -4.72 17.16
N SER A 147 18.38 -5.01 17.57
CA SER A 147 17.99 -5.02 18.99
C SER A 147 17.06 -6.14 19.44
N ASP A 148 16.40 -6.84 18.53
CA ASP A 148 15.42 -7.86 18.89
C ASP A 148 16.06 -9.26 18.87
N ALA A 149 16.08 -9.91 20.04
CA ALA A 149 16.67 -11.23 20.26
C ALA A 149 16.14 -12.32 19.30
N ARG A 150 14.94 -12.15 18.72
CA ARG A 150 14.37 -13.09 17.75
C ARG A 150 15.12 -13.11 16.42
N TYR A 151 15.88 -12.06 16.12
CA TYR A 151 16.65 -11.89 14.89
C TYR A 151 18.17 -11.89 15.13
N GLU A 152 18.61 -12.15 16.36
CA GLU A 152 20.03 -12.30 16.65
C GLU A 152 20.60 -13.55 15.96
N LEU A 153 21.85 -13.43 15.54
CA LEU A 153 22.66 -14.53 15.05
C LEU A 153 23.50 -15.09 16.20
N ALA A 154 24.08 -16.27 16.01
CA ALA A 154 25.02 -16.86 16.96
C ALA A 154 26.21 -15.92 17.32
N THR A 155 26.55 -14.97 16.44
CA THR A 155 27.63 -13.99 16.61
C THR A 155 27.18 -12.64 17.16
N GLY A 156 25.89 -12.49 17.52
CA GLY A 156 25.29 -11.22 17.95
C GLY A 156 24.32 -10.62 16.91
N PRO A 157 23.89 -9.35 17.08
CA PRO A 157 22.97 -8.71 16.15
C PRO A 157 23.59 -8.51 14.76
N LEU A 158 22.76 -8.65 13.71
CA LEU A 158 23.21 -8.45 12.32
C LEU A 158 23.62 -7.00 12.05
N ILE A 159 22.99 -6.06 12.74
CA ILE A 159 23.25 -4.62 12.61
C ILE A 159 23.77 -4.11 13.96
N SER A 160 24.95 -3.52 13.95
CA SER A 160 25.57 -2.90 15.12
C SER A 160 25.89 -1.43 14.83
N ASN A 161 25.56 -0.54 15.77
CA ASN A 161 25.86 0.90 15.71
C ASN A 161 25.45 1.58 14.38
N ALA A 162 24.27 1.26 13.84
CA ALA A 162 23.79 1.91 12.61
C ALA A 162 23.58 3.42 12.83
N ASP A 163 24.21 4.25 12.00
CA ASP A 163 23.95 5.70 11.92
C ASP A 163 22.57 5.93 11.30
N THR A 164 21.55 5.76 12.14
CA THR A 164 20.15 5.80 11.71
C THR A 164 19.75 7.20 11.24
N PHE A 165 20.40 8.26 11.73
CA PHE A 165 20.16 9.63 11.27
C PHE A 165 20.66 9.84 9.85
N ASN A 166 21.88 9.39 9.53
CA ASN A 166 22.39 9.45 8.18
C ASN A 166 21.57 8.57 7.22
N LEU A 167 21.26 7.34 7.61
CA LEU A 167 20.41 6.45 6.79
C LEU A 167 19.01 7.04 6.55
N ALA A 168 18.40 7.66 7.57
CA ALA A 168 17.13 8.36 7.43
C ALA A 168 17.26 9.56 6.48
N PHE A 169 18.32 10.37 6.62
CA PHE A 169 18.57 11.51 5.74
C PHE A 169 18.74 11.07 4.27
N VAL A 170 19.60 10.07 4.00
CA VAL A 170 19.80 9.47 2.68
C VAL A 170 18.47 8.95 2.13
N GLY A 171 17.73 8.19 2.93
CA GLY A 171 16.42 7.66 2.54
C GLY A 171 15.40 8.74 2.21
N ILE A 172 15.35 9.84 2.98
CA ILE A 172 14.38 10.94 2.79
C ILE A 172 14.68 11.67 1.50
N VAL A 173 15.93 12.13 1.34
CA VAL A 173 16.33 12.92 0.16
C VAL A 173 16.20 12.06 -1.09
N ALA A 174 16.62 10.80 -1.06
CA ALA A 174 16.46 9.88 -2.18
C ALA A 174 14.97 9.64 -2.49
N SER A 175 14.12 9.42 -1.48
CA SER A 175 12.68 9.23 -1.68
C SER A 175 12.00 10.43 -2.35
N MET A 176 12.49 11.66 -2.14
CA MET A 176 11.97 12.85 -2.83
C MET A 176 12.22 12.77 -4.35
N PHE A 177 13.43 12.39 -4.77
CA PHE A 177 13.77 12.26 -6.20
C PHE A 177 13.12 11.04 -6.84
N ALA A 178 13.18 9.87 -6.18
CA ALA A 178 12.52 8.66 -6.70
C ALA A 178 11.00 8.81 -6.73
N GLY A 179 10.46 9.54 -5.76
CA GLY A 179 9.06 9.92 -5.72
C GLY A 179 8.58 10.68 -6.95
N PHE A 180 9.35 11.69 -7.35
CA PHE A 180 9.08 12.43 -8.58
C PHE A 180 9.10 11.52 -9.81
N LEU A 181 10.03 10.58 -9.85
CA LEU A 181 10.12 9.57 -10.91
C LEU A 181 8.88 8.66 -10.95
N GLY A 182 8.37 8.25 -9.79
CA GLY A 182 7.13 7.47 -9.67
C GLY A 182 5.93 8.19 -10.28
N ILE A 183 5.77 9.49 -10.02
CA ILE A 183 4.70 10.32 -10.61
C ILE A 183 4.87 10.42 -12.13
N MET A 184 6.09 10.58 -12.64
CA MET A 184 6.35 10.64 -14.08
C MET A 184 5.99 9.34 -14.80
N TYR A 185 6.20 8.19 -14.17
CA TYR A 185 5.83 6.91 -14.76
C TYR A 185 4.33 6.71 -14.88
N PHE A 186 3.54 7.24 -13.94
CA PHE A 186 2.09 7.30 -14.12
C PHE A 186 1.70 8.03 -15.40
N ILE A 187 2.35 9.13 -15.75
CA ILE A 187 2.00 9.91 -16.96
C ILE A 187 2.10 9.03 -18.23
N ILE A 188 3.08 8.12 -18.26
CA ILE A 188 3.23 7.15 -19.35
C ILE A 188 2.09 6.12 -19.32
N PHE A 189 1.83 5.54 -18.15
CA PHE A 189 0.88 4.46 -18.01
C PHE A 189 -0.58 4.93 -18.11
N ARG A 190 -0.89 6.18 -17.77
CA ARG A 190 -2.23 6.76 -17.86
C ARG A 190 -2.86 6.53 -19.23
N ARG A 191 -2.11 6.74 -20.32
CA ARG A 191 -2.63 6.52 -21.68
C ARG A 191 -3.05 5.06 -21.89
N VAL A 192 -2.20 4.13 -21.47
CA VAL A 192 -2.46 2.69 -21.62
C VAL A 192 -3.65 2.26 -20.76
N TRP A 193 -3.76 2.76 -19.52
CA TRP A 193 -4.68 2.22 -18.50
C TRP A 193 -5.97 3.03 -18.28
N LEU A 194 -6.09 4.21 -18.89
CA LEU A 194 -7.33 5.00 -18.91
C LEU A 194 -7.95 5.12 -20.30
N VAL A 195 -7.17 4.98 -21.38
CA VAL A 195 -7.68 5.16 -22.75
C VAL A 195 -7.69 3.84 -23.53
N GLU A 196 -6.59 3.09 -23.52
CA GLU A 196 -6.47 1.86 -24.32
C GLU A 196 -7.12 0.64 -23.64
N ASP A 197 -6.79 0.39 -22.37
CA ASP A 197 -7.33 -0.69 -21.53
C ASP A 197 -7.84 -0.12 -20.18
N PRO A 198 -9.03 0.52 -20.17
CA PRO A 198 -9.51 1.29 -19.02
C PRO A 198 -9.74 0.41 -17.78
N LEU A 199 -9.13 0.77 -16.66
CA LEU A 199 -9.25 0.03 -15.39
C LEU A 199 -10.61 0.23 -14.71
N PRO A 200 -11.07 -0.72 -13.86
CA PRO A 200 -12.36 -0.60 -13.17
C PRO A 200 -12.40 0.41 -12.02
N LEU A 201 -11.25 0.84 -11.48
CA LEU A 201 -11.11 1.92 -10.49
C LEU A 201 -12.09 1.86 -9.30
N PRO A 202 -12.12 0.76 -8.53
CA PRO A 202 -13.13 0.56 -7.48
C PRO A 202 -13.06 1.59 -6.33
N GLY A 203 -11.92 2.25 -6.11
CA GLY A 203 -11.76 3.28 -5.08
C GLY A 203 -12.26 4.67 -5.46
N PHE A 204 -12.48 4.94 -6.76
CA PHE A 204 -12.79 6.27 -7.27
C PHE A 204 -14.19 6.77 -6.85
N GLU A 205 -15.14 5.87 -6.63
CA GLU A 205 -16.50 6.18 -6.15
C GLU A 205 -16.48 6.97 -4.83
N ALA A 206 -15.61 6.56 -3.90
CA ALA A 206 -15.50 7.21 -2.59
C ALA A 206 -14.93 8.62 -2.71
N THR A 207 -13.93 8.82 -3.58
CA THR A 207 -13.34 10.14 -3.87
C THR A 207 -14.37 11.08 -4.50
N LEU A 208 -15.13 10.58 -5.47
CA LEU A 208 -16.22 11.33 -6.11
C LEU A 208 -17.31 11.74 -5.12
N LYS A 209 -17.77 10.81 -4.27
CA LYS A 209 -18.82 11.11 -3.30
C LYS A 209 -18.37 12.12 -2.26
N MET A 210 -17.09 12.10 -1.89
CA MET A 210 -16.52 13.19 -1.11
C MET A 210 -16.61 14.47 -1.91
N LEU A 211 -16.00 14.56 -3.12
CA LEU A 211 -15.97 15.74 -4.01
C LEU A 211 -17.34 16.42 -4.20
N ASP A 212 -18.37 15.60 -4.40
CA ASP A 212 -19.78 16.01 -4.48
C ASP A 212 -20.23 16.78 -3.22
N ILE A 213 -19.95 16.25 -2.02
CA ILE A 213 -20.31 16.90 -0.74
C ILE A 213 -19.63 18.28 -0.57
N ALA A 214 -18.36 18.48 -0.99
CA ALA A 214 -17.77 19.83 -0.89
C ALA A 214 -18.33 20.78 -1.93
N SER A 215 -18.68 20.28 -3.11
CA SER A 215 -19.42 21.06 -4.10
C SER A 215 -20.74 21.55 -3.51
N ASP A 216 -21.52 20.67 -2.87
CA ASP A 216 -22.77 21.01 -2.19
C ASP A 216 -22.57 22.03 -1.06
N VAL A 217 -21.54 21.85 -0.23
CA VAL A 217 -21.20 22.80 0.84
C VAL A 217 -20.81 24.18 0.29
N ASN A 218 -20.03 24.21 -0.79
CA ASN A 218 -19.57 25.44 -1.43
C ASN A 218 -20.71 26.18 -2.13
N THR A 219 -21.58 25.45 -2.83
CA THR A 219 -22.72 26.01 -3.58
C THR A 219 -23.91 26.38 -2.69
N GLY A 220 -23.93 25.91 -1.43
CA GLY A 220 -24.96 26.26 -0.45
C GLY A 220 -26.15 25.29 -0.41
N ALA A 221 -26.01 24.06 -0.91
CA ALA A 221 -26.96 22.97 -0.74
C ALA A 221 -26.88 22.37 0.68
N VAL A 222 -27.21 23.18 1.69
CA VAL A 222 -26.91 22.93 3.11
C VAL A 222 -27.59 21.68 3.69
N GLU A 223 -28.77 21.27 3.20
CA GLU A 223 -29.52 20.14 3.76
C GLU A 223 -28.85 18.79 3.48
N HIS A 224 -28.50 18.52 2.23
CA HIS A 224 -27.80 17.29 1.83
C HIS A 224 -26.43 17.17 2.49
N ALA A 225 -25.66 18.26 2.52
CA ALA A 225 -24.37 18.29 3.20
C ALA A 225 -24.50 18.01 4.71
N ARG A 226 -25.52 18.55 5.38
CA ARG A 226 -25.73 18.38 6.82
C ARG A 226 -26.09 16.94 7.18
N GLU A 227 -26.92 16.29 6.39
CA GLU A 227 -27.31 14.89 6.63
C GLU A 227 -26.11 13.94 6.48
N SER A 228 -25.31 14.13 5.43
CA SER A 228 -24.08 13.37 5.21
C SER A 228 -23.07 13.57 6.34
N LEU A 229 -22.81 14.82 6.76
CA LEU A 229 -21.90 15.12 7.87
C LEU A 229 -22.36 14.52 9.20
N LYS A 230 -23.66 14.56 9.49
CA LYS A 230 -24.22 13.96 10.71
C LYS A 230 -24.01 12.44 10.72
N THR A 231 -24.26 11.80 9.59
CA THR A 231 -24.08 10.34 9.44
C THR A 231 -22.62 9.95 9.67
N ILE A 232 -21.68 10.64 9.01
CA ILE A 232 -20.24 10.41 9.18
C ILE A 232 -19.82 10.63 10.64
N GLY A 233 -20.26 11.74 11.26
CA GLY A 233 -19.91 12.07 12.64
C GLY A 233 -20.41 11.05 13.65
N VAL A 234 -21.65 10.56 13.51
CA VAL A 234 -22.23 9.55 14.40
C VAL A 234 -21.49 8.21 14.28
N TRP A 235 -21.29 7.71 13.06
CA TRP A 235 -20.59 6.44 12.85
C TRP A 235 -19.13 6.51 13.29
N THR A 236 -18.45 7.63 13.05
CA THR A 236 -17.09 7.87 13.54
C THR A 236 -17.06 7.83 15.07
N GLY A 237 -17.97 8.56 15.74
CA GLY A 237 -18.06 8.57 17.20
C GLY A 237 -18.35 7.19 17.79
N LEU A 238 -19.31 6.45 17.24
CA LEU A 238 -19.61 5.07 17.67
C LEU A 238 -18.41 4.14 17.50
N THR A 239 -17.71 4.25 16.37
CA THR A 239 -16.52 3.44 16.08
C THR A 239 -15.39 3.78 17.04
N MET A 240 -15.14 5.06 17.30
CA MET A 240 -14.12 5.51 18.25
C MET A 240 -14.42 5.02 19.67
N VAL A 241 -15.67 5.12 20.13
CA VAL A 241 -16.07 4.60 21.44
C VAL A 241 -15.89 3.08 21.48
N GLY A 242 -16.33 2.34 20.46
CA GLY A 242 -16.15 0.90 20.39
C GLY A 242 -14.67 0.49 20.48
N LEU A 243 -13.81 1.09 19.65
CA LEU A 243 -12.37 0.85 19.67
C LEU A 243 -11.71 1.27 20.99
N PHE A 244 -12.19 2.35 21.61
CA PHE A 244 -11.69 2.79 22.91
C PHE A 244 -11.99 1.75 24.00
N LEU A 245 -13.13 1.06 23.95
CA LEU A 245 -13.44 0.00 24.90
C LEU A 245 -12.70 -1.32 24.61
N VAL A 246 -12.47 -1.61 23.33
CA VAL A 246 -11.83 -2.86 22.85
C VAL A 246 -10.31 -2.83 22.96
N GLU A 247 -9.67 -1.69 22.67
CA GLU A 247 -8.22 -1.60 22.51
C GLU A 247 -7.52 -0.65 23.50
N TYR A 248 -8.19 0.39 24.00
CA TYR A 248 -7.53 1.38 24.84
C TYR A 248 -7.35 0.86 26.27
N PRO A 249 -6.15 0.95 26.87
CA PRO A 249 -5.89 0.45 28.21
C PRO A 249 -6.54 1.33 29.29
N LEU A 250 -7.80 1.05 29.57
CA LEU A 250 -8.63 1.76 30.55
C LEU A 250 -8.36 1.31 31.99
N ILE A 251 -7.94 0.06 32.18
CA ILE A 251 -7.84 -0.58 33.50
C ILE A 251 -6.38 -0.92 33.79
N TRP A 252 -5.93 -0.49 34.97
CA TRP A 252 -4.53 -0.56 35.38
C TRP A 252 -4.47 -1.36 36.68
N VAL A 253 -4.10 -2.64 36.59
CA VAL A 253 -4.13 -3.59 37.72
C VAL A 253 -2.90 -4.49 37.63
N ASN A 254 -2.19 -4.70 38.75
CA ASN A 254 -1.04 -5.60 38.86
C ASN A 254 0.03 -5.38 37.77
N ASP A 255 0.44 -4.12 37.56
CA ASP A 255 1.39 -3.68 36.50
C ASP A 255 0.95 -3.96 35.05
N ARG A 256 -0.28 -4.47 34.84
CA ARG A 256 -0.87 -4.70 33.52
C ARG A 256 -1.84 -3.57 33.14
N LYS A 257 -1.79 -3.24 31.85
CA LYS A 257 -2.64 -2.24 31.20
C LYS A 257 -3.63 -2.98 30.29
N LEU A 258 -4.89 -3.06 30.71
CA LEU A 258 -5.93 -3.85 30.06
C LEU A 258 -7.01 -2.96 29.45
N ALA A 259 -7.52 -3.36 28.30
CA ALA A 259 -8.75 -2.80 27.77
C ALA A 259 -9.95 -3.26 28.61
N LEU A 260 -11.05 -2.51 28.56
CA LEU A 260 -12.24 -2.83 29.35
C LEU A 260 -12.78 -4.22 29.01
N LEU A 261 -12.85 -4.56 27.72
CA LEU A 261 -13.33 -5.86 27.29
C LEU A 261 -12.39 -7.01 27.67
N ASP A 262 -11.08 -6.78 27.68
CA ASP A 262 -10.10 -7.78 28.13
C ASP A 262 -10.24 -8.05 29.63
N PHE A 263 -10.38 -6.99 30.43
CA PHE A 263 -10.64 -7.14 31.87
C PHE A 263 -11.95 -7.89 32.16
N LEU A 264 -13.03 -7.59 31.42
CA LEU A 264 -14.29 -8.32 31.56
C LEU A 264 -14.13 -9.79 31.14
N ALA A 265 -13.36 -10.08 30.11
CA ALA A 265 -13.11 -11.44 29.65
C ALA A 265 -12.28 -12.25 30.65
N GLU A 266 -11.26 -11.64 31.26
CA GLU A 266 -10.39 -12.26 32.28
C GLU A 266 -11.13 -12.47 33.62
N THR A 267 -12.00 -11.54 34.02
CA THR A 267 -12.75 -11.64 35.29
C THR A 267 -13.90 -12.62 35.26
N LEU A 268 -14.43 -12.94 34.07
CA LEU A 268 -15.53 -13.87 33.87
C LEU A 268 -15.00 -15.28 33.53
N ALA A 269 -14.24 -15.86 34.45
CA ALA A 269 -13.70 -17.22 34.38
C ALA A 269 -14.33 -18.16 35.43
N ILE A 270 -14.61 -19.40 35.04
CA ILE A 270 -15.10 -20.47 35.94
C ILE A 270 -14.25 -21.72 35.70
N GLY A 271 -13.36 -22.05 36.64
CA GLY A 271 -12.41 -23.15 36.49
C GLY A 271 -11.40 -22.85 35.37
N ASP A 272 -11.10 -23.84 34.52
CA ASP A 272 -10.12 -23.71 33.43
C ASP A 272 -10.70 -23.09 32.14
N TYR A 273 -11.94 -22.58 32.20
CA TYR A 273 -12.64 -22.00 31.05
C TYR A 273 -13.33 -20.67 31.41
N GLY A 274 -13.24 -19.70 30.52
CA GLY A 274 -13.85 -18.39 30.68
C GLY A 274 -14.06 -17.69 29.34
N LEU A 275 -14.58 -16.46 29.37
CA LEU A 275 -14.67 -15.64 28.15
C LEU A 275 -13.28 -15.38 27.54
N ALA A 276 -12.25 -15.24 28.38
CA ALA A 276 -10.86 -15.14 27.96
C ALA A 276 -10.36 -16.36 27.15
N SER A 277 -10.99 -17.54 27.28
CA SER A 277 -10.62 -18.71 26.47
C SER A 277 -10.89 -18.52 24.98
N PHE A 278 -11.85 -17.64 24.61
CA PHE A 278 -12.28 -17.38 23.23
C PHE A 278 -12.08 -15.94 22.77
N TYR A 279 -11.76 -15.03 23.69
CA TYR A 279 -11.55 -13.63 23.40
C TYR A 279 -10.32 -13.10 24.15
N SER A 280 -9.42 -12.45 23.43
CA SER A 280 -8.35 -11.68 24.04
C SER A 280 -7.84 -10.60 23.10
N SER A 281 -7.48 -9.44 23.66
CA SER A 281 -6.84 -8.33 22.95
C SER A 281 -7.59 -7.92 21.67
N GLY A 282 -8.91 -7.79 21.75
CA GLY A 282 -9.77 -7.39 20.62
C GLY A 282 -9.97 -8.45 19.55
N LYS A 283 -9.62 -9.71 19.82
CA LYS A 283 -9.76 -10.83 18.88
C LYS A 283 -10.65 -11.92 19.48
N ILE A 284 -11.63 -12.36 18.70
CA ILE A 284 -12.34 -13.61 18.96
C ILE A 284 -11.53 -14.71 18.30
N HIS A 285 -10.95 -15.63 19.08
CA HIS A 285 -10.08 -16.67 18.59
C HIS A 285 -10.55 -18.06 19.01
N GLN A 286 -9.95 -19.09 18.42
CA GLN A 286 -10.18 -20.47 18.80
C GLN A 286 -9.94 -20.66 20.31
N PRO A 287 -10.62 -21.62 20.95
CA PRO A 287 -10.41 -21.92 22.35
C PRO A 287 -8.93 -22.22 22.64
N SER A 288 -8.27 -21.31 23.33
CA SER A 288 -6.87 -21.46 23.76
C SER A 288 -6.72 -21.96 25.18
N GLY A 289 -7.79 -21.87 25.99
CA GLY A 289 -7.73 -22.03 27.44
C GLY A 289 -7.31 -20.75 28.15
N ILE A 290 -7.34 -20.78 29.48
CA ILE A 290 -6.88 -19.72 30.37
C ILE A 290 -5.83 -20.26 31.35
N ASP A 291 -4.99 -19.38 31.89
CA ASP A 291 -4.10 -19.70 33.00
C ASP A 291 -4.82 -19.61 34.36
N ALA A 292 -4.09 -19.88 35.45
CA ALA A 292 -4.63 -19.86 36.81
C ALA A 292 -5.14 -18.47 37.25
N ASP A 293 -4.71 -17.41 36.58
CA ASP A 293 -5.12 -16.02 36.85
C ASP A 293 -6.29 -15.58 35.95
N GLY A 294 -6.84 -16.49 35.14
CA GLY A 294 -7.94 -16.23 34.21
C GLY A 294 -7.51 -15.57 32.89
N ILE A 295 -6.21 -15.49 32.63
CA ILE A 295 -5.64 -14.83 31.45
C ILE A 295 -5.69 -15.79 30.28
N SER A 296 -6.07 -15.30 29.10
CA SER A 296 -6.06 -16.09 27.88
C SER A 296 -4.66 -16.59 27.54
N LEU A 297 -4.54 -17.88 27.22
CA LEU A 297 -3.32 -18.43 26.63
C LEU A 297 -3.10 -17.91 25.19
N GLY A 298 -4.11 -17.30 24.56
CA GLY A 298 -4.13 -16.71 23.21
C GLY A 298 -4.01 -17.71 22.06
N HIS A 299 -3.30 -18.81 22.28
CA HIS A 299 -2.98 -19.85 21.32
C HIS A 299 -3.08 -21.22 21.97
N THR A 300 -3.64 -22.19 21.24
CA THR A 300 -3.68 -23.58 21.69
C THR A 300 -2.26 -24.16 21.66
N GLN A 301 -1.79 -24.66 22.81
CA GLN A 301 -0.46 -25.26 22.95
C GLN A 301 -0.46 -26.71 22.44
N TRP A 302 0.56 -27.06 21.68
CA TRP A 302 0.82 -28.43 21.26
C TRP A 302 1.77 -29.11 22.24
N SER A 303 1.46 -30.35 22.60
CA SER A 303 2.30 -31.29 23.37
C SER A 303 1.97 -32.70 22.89
N GLU A 304 2.78 -33.71 23.27
CA GLU A 304 2.47 -35.10 22.94
C GLU A 304 1.07 -35.52 23.43
N SER A 305 0.68 -35.03 24.62
CA SER A 305 -0.63 -35.31 25.22
C SER A 305 -1.81 -34.59 24.54
N THR A 306 -1.56 -33.44 23.91
CA THR A 306 -2.58 -32.63 23.21
C THR A 306 -2.52 -32.76 21.69
N SER A 307 -1.73 -33.72 21.17
CA SER A 307 -1.58 -34.02 19.75
C SER A 307 -2.90 -34.39 19.03
N TRP A 308 -3.92 -34.82 19.77
CA TRP A 308 -5.26 -35.08 19.24
C TRP A 308 -6.05 -33.80 18.92
N ASN A 309 -5.66 -32.65 19.48
CA ASN A 309 -6.41 -31.41 19.36
C ASN A 309 -6.09 -30.70 18.02
N PRO A 310 -7.06 -30.58 17.09
CA PRO A 310 -6.82 -29.95 15.80
C PRO A 310 -6.43 -28.46 15.91
N PHE A 311 -6.86 -27.76 16.98
CA PHE A 311 -6.50 -26.36 17.21
C PHE A 311 -5.02 -26.18 17.56
N ALA A 312 -4.29 -27.22 17.96
CA ALA A 312 -2.84 -27.15 18.14
C ALA A 312 -2.06 -27.11 16.80
N TYR A 313 -2.74 -27.46 15.69
CA TYR A 313 -2.17 -27.51 14.34
C TYR A 313 -2.58 -26.32 13.47
N THR A 314 -3.47 -25.45 13.93
CA THR A 314 -3.97 -24.30 13.16
C THR A 314 -4.29 -23.12 14.09
N TYR A 315 -4.59 -21.96 13.51
CA TYR A 315 -5.09 -20.82 14.24
C TYR A 315 -6.27 -20.20 13.51
N ILE A 316 -7.35 -19.99 14.25
CA ILE A 316 -8.53 -19.26 13.79
C ILE A 316 -8.74 -18.07 14.72
N GLY A 317 -8.83 -16.88 14.14
CA GLY A 317 -9.17 -15.67 14.88
C GLY A 317 -9.77 -14.60 13.99
N ILE A 318 -10.77 -13.90 14.52
CA ILE A 318 -11.43 -12.74 13.92
C ILE A 318 -11.09 -11.55 14.79
N ALA A 319 -10.31 -10.61 14.23
CA ALA A 319 -10.04 -9.33 14.88
C ALA A 319 -11.25 -8.42 14.73
N LEU A 320 -11.69 -7.81 15.83
CA LEU A 320 -12.79 -6.85 15.85
C LEU A 320 -12.28 -5.46 15.45
N THR A 321 -11.78 -5.33 14.22
CA THR A 321 -11.23 -4.10 13.68
C THR A 321 -12.14 -3.53 12.59
N PRO A 322 -12.87 -2.43 12.86
CA PRO A 322 -13.75 -1.79 11.88
C PRO A 322 -13.03 -1.40 10.58
N SER A 323 -11.72 -1.10 10.66
CA SER A 323 -10.88 -0.81 9.49
C SER A 323 -10.78 -2.00 8.54
N MET A 324 -10.54 -3.23 9.03
CA MET A 324 -10.46 -4.42 8.16
C MET A 324 -11.81 -4.76 7.54
N PHE A 325 -12.90 -4.55 8.26
CA PHE A 325 -14.25 -4.70 7.73
C PHE A 325 -14.53 -3.68 6.60
N ALA A 326 -14.21 -2.40 6.83
CA ALA A 326 -14.38 -1.35 5.84
C ALA A 326 -13.55 -1.62 4.56
N ILE A 327 -12.30 -2.04 4.71
CA ILE A 327 -11.45 -2.41 3.57
C ILE A 327 -12.08 -3.56 2.78
N GLY A 328 -12.52 -4.63 3.46
CA GLY A 328 -13.19 -5.76 2.81
C GLY A 328 -14.47 -5.35 2.06
N TRP A 329 -15.21 -4.39 2.59
CA TRP A 329 -16.39 -3.81 1.94
C TRP A 329 -16.02 -3.11 0.63
N PHE A 330 -15.01 -2.22 0.64
CA PHE A 330 -14.55 -1.50 -0.56
C PHE A 330 -13.96 -2.42 -1.63
N MET A 331 -13.24 -3.48 -1.23
CA MET A 331 -12.69 -4.46 -2.17
C MET A 331 -13.77 -5.30 -2.87
N LYS A 332 -15.01 -5.29 -2.38
CA LYS A 332 -16.10 -6.19 -2.77
C LYS A 332 -15.77 -7.66 -2.46
N THR A 333 -16.82 -8.48 -2.33
CA THR A 333 -16.71 -9.87 -1.85
C THR A 333 -15.72 -10.72 -2.66
N ARG A 334 -15.68 -10.56 -3.98
CA ARG A 334 -14.81 -11.36 -4.85
C ARG A 334 -13.33 -11.12 -4.58
N VAL A 335 -12.90 -9.86 -4.53
CA VAL A 335 -11.48 -9.53 -4.33
C VAL A 335 -11.08 -9.80 -2.87
N ALA A 336 -11.95 -9.47 -1.92
CA ALA A 336 -11.75 -9.79 -0.51
C ALA A 336 -11.58 -11.30 -0.26
N PHE A 337 -12.37 -12.14 -0.95
CA PHE A 337 -12.22 -13.60 -0.89
C PHE A 337 -10.90 -14.07 -1.49
N LEU A 338 -10.52 -13.56 -2.67
CA LEU A 338 -9.24 -13.89 -3.32
C LEU A 338 -8.04 -13.58 -2.44
N VAL A 339 -8.05 -12.43 -1.75
CA VAL A 339 -6.99 -12.07 -0.79
C VAL A 339 -6.98 -12.99 0.43
N ASN A 340 -8.16 -13.39 0.94
CA ASN A 340 -8.26 -14.30 2.08
C ASN A 340 -7.87 -15.76 1.76
N LEU A 341 -7.92 -16.19 0.50
CA LEU A 341 -7.51 -17.55 0.12
C LEU A 341 -6.07 -17.87 0.53
N GLY A 342 -5.15 -16.89 0.44
CA GLY A 342 -3.76 -17.08 0.90
C GLY A 342 -3.68 -17.41 2.40
N THR A 343 -4.47 -16.70 3.22
CA THR A 343 -4.60 -16.93 4.65
C THR A 343 -5.21 -18.30 4.95
N LEU A 344 -6.25 -18.71 4.20
CA LEU A 344 -6.88 -20.02 4.34
C LEU A 344 -5.90 -21.16 3.99
N VAL A 345 -5.17 -21.05 2.89
CA VAL A 345 -4.15 -22.02 2.49
C VAL A 345 -3.02 -22.07 3.53
N GLY A 346 -2.57 -20.91 4.03
CA GLY A 346 -1.56 -20.83 5.07
C GLY A 346 -1.97 -21.56 6.34
N TRP A 347 -3.10 -21.17 6.94
CA TRP A 347 -3.51 -21.67 8.26
C TRP A 347 -4.18 -23.04 8.25
N PHE A 348 -4.93 -23.40 7.21
CA PHE A 348 -5.67 -24.68 7.18
C PHE A 348 -4.96 -25.80 6.42
N PHE A 349 -3.90 -25.49 5.66
CA PHE A 349 -3.15 -26.50 4.92
C PHE A 349 -1.67 -26.48 5.29
N LEU A 350 -0.96 -25.37 5.03
CA LEU A 350 0.50 -25.33 5.18
C LEU A 350 0.95 -25.46 6.63
N VAL A 351 0.35 -24.72 7.56
CA VAL A 351 0.70 -24.79 9.00
C VAL A 351 0.45 -26.21 9.56
N PRO A 352 -0.73 -26.83 9.38
CA PRO A 352 -0.96 -28.20 9.83
C PRO A 352 0.03 -29.20 9.25
N LEU A 353 0.37 -29.10 7.96
CA LEU A 353 1.34 -29.99 7.32
C LEU A 353 2.74 -29.86 7.94
N VAL A 354 3.19 -28.63 8.21
CA VAL A 354 4.50 -28.37 8.85
C VAL A 354 4.57 -29.02 10.25
N VAL A 355 3.52 -28.85 11.06
CA VAL A 355 3.47 -29.42 12.42
C VAL A 355 3.30 -30.95 12.38
N TRP A 356 2.43 -31.46 11.50
CA TRP A 356 2.12 -32.88 11.36
C TRP A 356 3.32 -33.70 10.89
N PHE A 357 4.02 -33.23 9.86
CA PHE A 357 5.19 -33.91 9.31
C PHE A 357 6.49 -33.63 10.08
N ASN A 358 6.41 -32.94 11.23
CA ASN A 358 7.55 -32.57 12.04
C ASN A 358 8.67 -31.89 11.23
N PHE A 359 8.28 -30.94 10.36
CA PHE A 359 9.19 -30.36 9.38
C PHE A 359 10.39 -29.68 10.06
N PRO A 360 11.63 -29.88 9.57
CA PRO A 360 12.82 -29.27 10.14
C PRO A 360 12.87 -27.78 9.83
N ILE A 361 13.04 -26.96 10.87
CA ILE A 361 13.10 -25.50 10.77
C ILE A 361 14.51 -25.03 11.10
N TYR A 362 15.06 -24.17 10.26
CA TYR A 362 16.36 -23.54 10.53
C TYR A 362 16.26 -22.60 11.73
N ASP A 363 17.13 -22.81 12.70
CA ASP A 363 17.33 -21.94 13.84
C ASP A 363 18.65 -21.18 13.70
N ALA A 364 18.56 -19.85 13.70
CA ALA A 364 19.69 -18.96 13.50
C ALA A 364 20.66 -18.97 14.70
N MET A 365 20.17 -19.26 15.90
CA MET A 365 20.99 -19.29 17.12
C MET A 365 21.84 -20.54 17.21
N SER A 366 21.26 -21.71 16.91
CA SER A 366 21.97 -22.99 16.89
C SER A 366 22.65 -23.28 15.54
N GLN A 367 22.40 -22.45 14.52
CA GLN A 367 22.80 -22.66 13.13
C GLN A 367 22.47 -24.06 12.60
N SER A 368 21.36 -24.64 13.07
CA SER A 368 20.98 -26.01 12.76
C SER A 368 19.49 -26.12 12.40
N SER A 369 19.14 -27.16 11.67
CA SER A 369 17.74 -27.44 11.34
C SER A 369 17.15 -28.37 12.40
N VAL A 370 16.19 -27.84 13.16
CA VAL A 370 15.60 -28.51 14.31
C VAL A 370 14.14 -28.89 14.00
N PRO A 371 13.71 -30.15 14.23
CA PRO A 371 12.33 -30.55 13.99
C PRO A 371 11.34 -29.74 14.83
N ILE A 372 10.26 -29.25 14.22
CA ILE A 372 9.33 -28.32 14.89
C ILE A 372 8.74 -28.86 16.20
N GLN A 373 8.47 -30.15 16.32
CA GLN A 373 7.88 -30.73 17.53
C GLN A 373 8.82 -30.68 18.75
N SER A 374 10.14 -30.59 18.52
CA SER A 374 11.11 -30.49 19.62
C SER A 374 11.00 -29.18 20.40
N TYR A 375 10.44 -28.12 19.80
CA TYR A 375 10.16 -26.85 20.47
C TYR A 375 9.08 -26.98 21.56
N ALA A 376 8.32 -28.07 21.57
CA ALA A 376 7.28 -28.36 22.55
C ALA A 376 7.68 -29.43 23.58
N SER A 377 8.97 -29.75 23.70
CA SER A 377 9.48 -30.81 24.58
C SER A 377 9.38 -30.52 26.10
N GLY A 378 8.90 -29.33 26.49
CA GLY A 378 8.60 -28.93 27.88
C GLY A 378 7.10 -28.84 28.15
N ASP A 379 6.62 -27.69 28.64
CA ASP A 379 5.19 -27.42 28.98
C ASP A 379 4.27 -27.23 27.75
N GLY A 380 4.66 -27.77 26.60
CA GLY A 380 4.02 -27.52 25.31
C GLY A 380 4.40 -26.17 24.71
N ALA A 381 4.13 -26.01 23.41
CA ALA A 381 4.41 -24.77 22.70
C ALA A 381 3.38 -24.53 21.59
N ALA A 382 3.20 -23.26 21.21
CA ALA A 382 2.33 -22.85 20.12
C ALA A 382 3.00 -23.15 18.76
N LEU A 383 3.16 -24.44 18.44
CA LEU A 383 3.86 -24.89 17.23
C LEU A 383 3.25 -24.31 15.95
N GLN A 384 1.93 -24.10 15.92
CA GLN A 384 1.27 -23.44 14.79
C GLN A 384 1.81 -22.02 14.52
N MET A 385 2.20 -21.24 15.55
CA MET A 385 2.74 -19.89 15.36
C MET A 385 4.19 -19.97 14.89
N ILE A 386 4.95 -20.94 15.40
CA ILE A 386 6.33 -21.19 14.97
C ILE A 386 6.36 -21.64 13.50
N ALA A 387 5.49 -22.59 13.13
CA ALA A 387 5.30 -23.05 11.76
C ALA A 387 4.91 -21.91 10.82
N PHE A 388 3.94 -21.08 11.24
CA PHE A 388 3.54 -19.91 10.46
C PHE A 388 4.71 -18.95 10.26
N SER A 389 5.40 -18.59 11.35
CA SER A 389 6.45 -17.57 11.34
C SER A 389 7.71 -17.99 10.58
N LYS A 390 8.19 -19.23 10.76
CA LYS A 390 9.49 -19.68 10.21
C LYS A 390 9.38 -20.44 8.89
N SER A 391 8.26 -21.11 8.62
CA SER A 391 8.08 -21.92 7.40
C SER A 391 7.08 -21.31 6.42
N VAL A 392 5.85 -21.06 6.86
CA VAL A 392 4.78 -20.61 5.94
C VAL A 392 5.03 -19.20 5.43
N ARG A 393 5.55 -18.28 6.25
CA ARG A 393 6.00 -16.95 5.78
C ARG A 393 7.08 -17.06 4.70
N THR A 394 8.01 -18.00 4.81
CA THR A 394 9.07 -18.24 3.80
C THR A 394 8.48 -18.76 2.48
N ILE A 395 7.46 -19.62 2.55
CA ILE A 395 6.71 -20.07 1.35
C ILE A 395 5.94 -18.91 0.73
N ALA A 396 5.30 -18.07 1.56
CA ALA A 396 4.57 -16.88 1.11
C ALA A 396 5.52 -15.89 0.42
N ILE A 397 6.72 -15.67 0.97
CA ILE A 397 7.82 -14.92 0.38
C ILE A 397 8.15 -15.44 -1.02
N GLY A 398 8.36 -16.76 -1.19
CA GLY A 398 8.60 -17.35 -2.50
C GLY A 398 7.43 -17.19 -3.47
N SER A 399 6.19 -17.26 -2.96
CA SER A 399 4.97 -17.07 -3.75
C SER A 399 4.81 -15.63 -4.25
N ILE A 400 5.18 -14.63 -3.43
CA ILE A 400 5.18 -13.21 -3.82
C ILE A 400 6.19 -12.98 -4.94
N VAL A 401 7.41 -13.51 -4.80
CA VAL A 401 8.47 -13.38 -5.82
C VAL A 401 8.07 -14.06 -7.12
N GLY A 402 7.58 -15.30 -7.05
CA GLY A 402 7.10 -16.05 -8.20
C GLY A 402 5.94 -15.34 -8.92
N GLY A 403 4.95 -14.87 -8.15
CA GLY A 403 3.81 -14.12 -8.68
C GLY A 403 4.22 -12.81 -9.35
N GLY A 404 5.13 -12.04 -8.74
CA GLY A 404 5.63 -10.79 -9.30
C GLY A 404 6.45 -10.96 -10.57
N MET A 405 7.35 -11.96 -10.61
CA MET A 405 8.11 -12.30 -11.82
C MET A 405 7.19 -12.78 -12.95
N PHE A 406 6.19 -13.60 -12.62
CA PHE A 406 5.20 -14.06 -13.59
C PHE A 406 4.34 -12.89 -14.12
N GLY A 407 3.98 -11.94 -13.26
CA GLY A 407 3.30 -10.70 -13.64
C GLY A 407 4.12 -9.86 -14.64
N LEU A 408 5.40 -9.65 -14.35
CA LEU A 408 6.35 -8.99 -15.26
C LEU A 408 6.44 -9.73 -16.60
N ALA A 409 6.57 -11.05 -16.57
CA ALA A 409 6.63 -11.87 -17.77
C ALA A 409 5.36 -11.74 -18.62
N LYS A 410 4.18 -11.64 -18.01
CA LYS A 410 2.91 -11.45 -18.73
C LYS A 410 2.80 -10.06 -19.38
N MET A 411 3.42 -9.04 -18.78
CA MET A 411 3.38 -7.65 -19.25
C MET A 411 4.48 -7.31 -20.27
N TYR A 412 5.31 -8.28 -20.69
CA TYR A 412 6.45 -8.02 -21.57
C TYR A 412 6.08 -7.29 -22.86
N LYS A 413 4.92 -7.62 -23.48
CA LYS A 413 4.46 -6.98 -24.72
C LYS A 413 4.14 -5.50 -24.51
N THR A 414 3.46 -5.18 -23.40
CA THR A 414 3.13 -3.80 -23.04
C THR A 414 4.40 -2.98 -22.84
N PHE A 415 5.40 -3.52 -22.15
CA PHE A 415 6.69 -2.84 -22.00
C PHE A 415 7.39 -2.59 -23.33
N LEU A 416 7.39 -3.57 -24.24
CA LEU A 416 7.99 -3.40 -25.58
C LEU A 416 7.34 -2.26 -26.37
N ASN A 417 6.02 -2.16 -26.34
CA ASN A 417 5.27 -1.08 -26.99
C ASN A 417 5.65 0.27 -26.38
N ILE A 418 5.64 0.39 -25.04
CA ILE A 418 6.02 1.62 -24.34
C ILE A 418 7.46 2.05 -24.68
N PHE A 419 8.42 1.11 -24.70
CA PHE A 419 9.79 1.44 -25.07
C PHE A 419 9.89 1.90 -26.54
N THR A 420 9.07 1.36 -27.43
CA THR A 420 8.97 1.81 -28.82
C THR A 420 8.34 3.20 -28.92
N ASP A 421 7.29 3.49 -28.14
CA ASP A 421 6.59 4.77 -28.12
C ASP A 421 7.43 5.89 -27.53
N ILE A 422 8.15 5.61 -26.44
CA ILE A 422 9.16 6.53 -25.92
C ILE A 422 10.19 6.79 -27.01
N GLY A 423 10.71 5.74 -27.65
CA GLY A 423 11.68 5.85 -28.74
C GLY A 423 11.19 6.64 -29.96
N SER A 424 9.91 6.56 -30.31
CA SER A 424 9.30 7.30 -31.43
C SER A 424 9.03 8.76 -31.05
N ALA A 425 8.58 9.04 -29.82
CA ALA A 425 8.43 10.41 -29.31
C ALA A 425 9.75 11.20 -29.31
N PHE A 426 10.89 10.50 -29.12
CA PHE A 426 12.22 11.10 -29.28
C PHE A 426 12.59 11.41 -30.72
N LYS A 427 12.02 10.72 -31.70
CA LYS A 427 12.27 10.93 -33.14
C LYS A 427 11.45 12.08 -33.74
N GLY A 428 10.57 12.70 -32.96
CA GLY A 428 10.00 14.01 -33.30
C GLY A 428 8.66 13.99 -34.02
N GLU A 429 7.91 12.89 -34.01
CA GLU A 429 6.48 12.97 -34.34
C GLU A 429 5.76 13.70 -33.21
N GLY A 430 5.26 14.90 -33.51
CA GLY A 430 4.66 15.80 -32.54
C GLY A 430 3.43 15.18 -31.89
N SER A 431 3.55 14.81 -30.63
CA SER A 431 2.39 14.56 -29.78
C SER A 431 1.64 15.87 -29.56
N GLN A 432 0.31 15.82 -29.53
CA GLN A 432 -0.58 16.97 -29.30
C GLN A 432 -0.56 17.45 -27.83
N GLU A 433 0.60 17.38 -27.16
CA GLU A 433 0.76 17.71 -25.73
C GLU A 433 0.66 19.22 -25.48
N TYR A 434 1.06 20.04 -26.46
CA TYR A 434 1.04 21.50 -26.36
C TYR A 434 0.02 22.11 -27.33
N MET A 435 -0.92 22.88 -26.77
CA MET A 435 -1.90 23.64 -27.53
C MET A 435 -1.43 25.09 -27.67
N GLU A 436 -1.18 25.52 -28.90
CA GLU A 436 -0.72 26.88 -29.19
C GLU A 436 -1.70 27.93 -28.63
N GLY A 437 -1.18 28.86 -27.82
CA GLY A 437 -1.96 29.91 -27.17
C GLY A 437 -2.73 29.50 -25.91
N LYS A 438 -2.86 28.20 -25.59
CA LYS A 438 -3.52 27.69 -24.37
C LYS A 438 -2.56 27.07 -23.35
N GLY A 439 -1.46 26.45 -23.80
CA GLY A 439 -0.45 25.84 -22.94
C GLY A 439 -0.37 24.32 -23.07
N TRP A 440 0.22 23.66 -22.07
CA TRP A 440 0.33 22.19 -22.04
C TRP A 440 -1.00 21.57 -21.63
N TYR A 441 -1.58 20.77 -22.52
CA TYR A 441 -2.74 19.93 -22.22
C TYR A 441 -2.30 18.70 -21.40
N GLU A 442 -1.15 18.14 -21.74
CA GLU A 442 -0.52 17.03 -21.02
C GLU A 442 0.96 17.30 -20.73
N TRP A 443 1.52 16.62 -19.73
CA TRP A 443 2.94 16.77 -19.41
C TRP A 443 3.82 16.16 -20.50
N PRO A 444 4.94 16.80 -20.89
CA PRO A 444 5.70 16.35 -22.05
C PRO A 444 6.40 15.01 -21.83
N LEU A 445 6.18 14.03 -22.71
CA LEU A 445 6.86 12.72 -22.61
C LEU A 445 8.39 12.85 -22.74
N LYS A 446 8.86 13.88 -23.45
CA LYS A 446 10.30 14.20 -23.61
C LYS A 446 11.00 14.54 -22.29
N HIS A 447 10.25 15.00 -21.28
CA HIS A 447 10.84 15.34 -19.97
C HIS A 447 11.19 14.09 -19.15
N ILE A 448 10.59 12.94 -19.43
CA ILE A 448 10.71 11.75 -18.59
C ILE A 448 12.17 11.26 -18.50
N PRO A 449 12.91 11.06 -19.61
CA PRO A 449 14.32 10.66 -19.50
C PRO A 449 15.25 11.73 -18.91
N ILE A 450 14.89 13.01 -19.03
CA ILE A 450 15.63 14.08 -18.36
C ILE A 450 15.53 13.88 -16.84
N PHE A 451 14.33 13.65 -16.33
CA PHE A 451 14.12 13.36 -14.91
C PHE A 451 14.70 12.01 -14.47
N MET A 452 14.72 11.00 -15.34
CA MET A 452 15.47 9.76 -15.08
C MET A 452 16.97 10.05 -14.90
N GLY A 453 17.57 10.86 -15.78
CA GLY A 453 18.97 11.25 -15.67
C GLY A 453 19.28 12.07 -14.41
N VAL A 454 18.41 13.04 -14.08
CA VAL A 454 18.52 13.82 -12.84
C VAL A 454 18.41 12.92 -11.62
N THR A 455 17.41 12.01 -11.59
CA THR A 455 17.24 11.07 -10.49
C THR A 455 18.44 10.14 -10.37
N PHE A 456 18.97 9.64 -11.48
CA PHE A 456 20.18 8.80 -11.49
C PHE A 456 21.38 9.50 -10.86
N LEU A 457 21.67 10.73 -11.30
CA LEU A 457 22.77 11.52 -10.76
C LEU A 457 22.54 11.89 -9.30
N SER A 458 21.32 12.27 -8.92
CA SER A 458 20.96 12.53 -7.53
C SER A 458 21.19 11.31 -6.65
N MET A 459 20.75 10.11 -7.06
CA MET A 459 20.96 8.87 -6.31
C MET A 459 22.44 8.57 -6.14
N LEU A 460 23.23 8.70 -7.20
CA LEU A 460 24.67 8.50 -7.15
C LEU A 460 25.32 9.42 -6.11
N VAL A 461 24.98 10.72 -6.14
CA VAL A 461 25.52 11.71 -5.21
C VAL A 461 25.06 11.46 -3.78
N ILE A 462 23.76 11.26 -3.56
CA ILE A 462 23.17 11.11 -2.22
C ILE A 462 23.77 9.90 -1.50
N PHE A 463 23.87 8.74 -2.16
CA PHE A 463 24.39 7.53 -1.53
C PHE A 463 25.91 7.58 -1.35
N THR A 464 26.64 8.22 -2.26
CA THR A 464 28.09 8.46 -2.09
C THR A 464 28.35 9.38 -0.89
N VAL A 465 27.60 10.48 -0.76
CA VAL A 465 27.68 11.40 0.39
C VAL A 465 27.21 10.72 1.69
N GLY A 466 26.26 9.79 1.59
CA GLY A 466 25.78 8.96 2.69
C GLY A 466 26.80 7.98 3.25
N GLY A 467 27.96 7.81 2.60
CA GLY A 467 29.06 6.97 3.07
C GLY A 467 29.21 5.63 2.33
N PHE A 468 28.39 5.37 1.30
CA PHE A 468 28.53 4.17 0.48
C PHE A 468 29.56 4.36 -0.64
N SER A 469 30.16 3.28 -1.11
CA SER A 469 31.12 3.33 -2.21
C SER A 469 30.46 3.87 -3.49
N ILE A 470 31.23 4.54 -4.35
CA ILE A 470 30.75 5.10 -5.62
C ILE A 470 30.20 3.97 -6.52
N LEU A 471 30.88 2.83 -6.53
CA LEU A 471 30.47 1.68 -7.35
C LEU A 471 29.15 1.08 -6.83
N ALA A 472 29.00 0.93 -5.51
CA ALA A 472 27.74 0.48 -4.90
C ALA A 472 26.60 1.46 -5.21
N SER A 473 26.86 2.78 -5.11
CA SER A 473 25.89 3.83 -5.41
C SER A 473 25.46 3.84 -6.88
N LEU A 474 26.39 3.57 -7.81
CA LEU A 474 26.09 3.45 -9.25
C LEU A 474 25.22 2.23 -9.55
N VAL A 475 25.59 1.08 -9.00
CA VAL A 475 24.81 -0.16 -9.15
C VAL A 475 23.42 0.03 -8.55
N PHE A 476 23.34 0.63 -7.36
CA PHE A 476 22.08 0.96 -6.70
C PHE A 476 21.19 1.86 -7.57
N ALA A 477 21.71 3.01 -8.03
CA ALA A 477 20.94 3.95 -8.85
C ALA A 477 20.41 3.30 -10.14
N THR A 478 21.21 2.43 -10.75
CA THR A 478 20.82 1.68 -11.96
C THR A 478 19.68 0.70 -11.65
N VAL A 479 19.85 -0.13 -10.62
CA VAL A 479 18.84 -1.14 -10.24
C VAL A 479 17.54 -0.45 -9.80
N LEU A 480 17.63 0.63 -9.01
CA LEU A 480 16.47 1.36 -8.52
C LEU A 480 15.63 1.94 -9.67
N ILE A 481 16.24 2.63 -10.63
CA ILE A 481 15.49 3.24 -11.75
C ILE A 481 14.83 2.17 -12.61
N MET A 482 15.58 1.12 -12.95
CA MET A 482 15.07 0.01 -13.75
C MET A 482 13.90 -0.69 -13.07
N THR A 483 14.04 -1.02 -11.78
CA THR A 483 12.99 -1.70 -11.01
C THR A 483 11.79 -0.80 -10.77
N THR A 484 11.98 0.49 -10.45
CA THR A 484 10.89 1.46 -10.25
C THR A 484 10.03 1.59 -11.50
N PHE A 485 10.66 1.62 -12.68
CA PHE A 485 9.93 1.65 -13.95
C PHE A 485 9.13 0.38 -14.21
N LEU A 486 9.80 -0.78 -14.16
CA LEU A 486 9.20 -2.06 -14.52
C LEU A 486 8.11 -2.49 -13.53
N LEU A 487 8.36 -2.33 -12.23
CA LEU A 487 7.41 -2.70 -11.19
C LEU A 487 6.35 -1.63 -10.95
N GLY A 488 6.61 -0.37 -11.30
CA GLY A 488 5.64 0.72 -11.27
C GLY A 488 4.41 0.43 -12.14
N ALA A 489 4.62 -0.12 -13.35
CA ALA A 489 3.53 -0.52 -14.23
C ALA A 489 2.58 -1.56 -13.58
N ILE A 490 3.16 -2.52 -12.86
CA ILE A 490 2.39 -3.55 -12.14
C ILE A 490 1.63 -2.92 -10.98
N ALA A 491 2.28 -2.03 -10.23
CA ALA A 491 1.64 -1.35 -9.11
C ALA A 491 0.42 -0.53 -9.56
N VAL A 492 0.57 0.24 -10.65
CA VAL A 492 -0.49 1.03 -11.30
C VAL A 492 -1.64 0.13 -11.74
N ARG A 493 -1.35 -0.95 -12.48
CA ARG A 493 -2.35 -1.94 -12.90
C ARG A 493 -3.15 -2.49 -11.73
N VAL A 494 -2.44 -3.04 -10.74
CA VAL A 494 -3.07 -3.74 -9.62
C VAL A 494 -3.88 -2.76 -8.78
N MET A 495 -3.41 -1.51 -8.63
CA MET A 495 -4.18 -0.48 -7.97
C MET A 495 -5.49 -0.19 -8.71
N GLY A 496 -5.49 -0.02 -10.03
CA GLY A 496 -6.75 0.23 -10.73
C GLY A 496 -7.66 -0.99 -10.82
N GLU A 497 -7.13 -2.22 -10.73
CA GLU A 497 -7.94 -3.46 -10.69
C GLU A 497 -8.54 -3.74 -9.29
N THR A 498 -7.82 -3.41 -8.22
CA THR A 498 -8.18 -3.83 -6.85
C THR A 498 -8.47 -2.70 -5.87
N GLY A 499 -8.12 -1.46 -6.23
CA GLY A 499 -8.20 -0.27 -5.37
C GLY A 499 -7.06 -0.15 -4.36
N ILE A 500 -6.12 -1.10 -4.33
CA ILE A 500 -5.01 -1.13 -3.37
C ILE A 500 -3.69 -1.38 -4.11
N GLU A 501 -2.68 -0.56 -3.83
CA GLU A 501 -1.33 -0.74 -4.36
C GLU A 501 -0.60 -1.91 -3.65
N PRO A 502 0.02 -2.85 -4.39
CA PRO A 502 0.80 -3.93 -3.80
C PRO A 502 2.23 -3.47 -3.40
N VAL A 503 2.36 -2.32 -2.74
CA VAL A 503 3.67 -1.69 -2.43
C VAL A 503 4.58 -2.63 -1.66
N SER A 504 4.05 -3.35 -0.67
CA SER A 504 4.83 -4.28 0.15
C SER A 504 5.37 -5.46 -0.66
N GLY A 505 4.55 -6.03 -1.55
CA GLY A 505 4.94 -7.16 -2.40
C GLY A 505 6.02 -6.80 -3.41
N THR A 506 5.87 -5.66 -4.11
CA THR A 506 6.88 -5.19 -5.06
C THR A 506 8.16 -4.74 -4.36
N SER A 507 8.05 -4.09 -3.20
CA SER A 507 9.21 -3.69 -2.39
C SER A 507 10.00 -4.91 -1.91
N PHE A 508 9.30 -5.99 -1.56
CA PHE A 508 9.93 -7.23 -1.15
C PHE A 508 10.73 -7.90 -2.29
N ILE A 509 10.22 -7.88 -3.52
CA ILE A 509 10.97 -8.36 -4.72
C ILE A 509 12.24 -7.54 -4.91
N VAL A 510 12.13 -6.21 -4.79
CA VAL A 510 13.29 -5.31 -4.90
C VAL A 510 14.29 -5.55 -3.78
N LEU A 511 13.82 -5.77 -2.55
CA LEU A 511 14.70 -6.09 -1.43
C LEU A 511 15.52 -7.35 -1.73
N LEU A 512 14.89 -8.43 -2.18
CA LEU A 512 15.61 -9.66 -2.53
C LEU A 512 16.57 -9.47 -3.71
N MET A 513 16.20 -8.65 -4.70
CA MET A 513 17.08 -8.31 -5.81
C MET A 513 18.30 -7.51 -5.33
N LEU A 514 18.10 -6.48 -4.50
CA LEU A 514 19.17 -5.66 -3.95
C LEU A 514 20.08 -6.46 -3.02
N LEU A 515 19.53 -7.28 -2.12
CA LEU A 515 20.30 -8.18 -1.27
C LEU A 515 21.06 -9.21 -2.10
N GLY A 516 20.43 -9.76 -3.14
CA GLY A 516 21.07 -10.67 -4.09
C GLY A 516 22.27 -10.03 -4.78
N VAL A 517 22.18 -8.77 -5.19
CA VAL A 517 23.30 -8.03 -5.80
C VAL A 517 24.36 -7.70 -4.75
N PHE A 518 24.00 -7.05 -3.65
CA PHE A 518 24.98 -6.53 -2.70
C PHE A 518 25.69 -7.60 -1.90
N LEU A 519 25.02 -8.70 -1.52
CA LEU A 519 25.66 -9.79 -0.77
C LEU A 519 26.55 -10.68 -1.65
N ASN A 520 26.19 -10.90 -2.93
CA ASN A 520 27.01 -11.73 -3.82
C ASN A 520 28.22 -10.98 -4.41
N PHE A 521 28.16 -9.66 -4.49
CA PHE A 521 29.24 -8.82 -5.02
C PHE A 521 29.87 -7.89 -3.97
N GLN A 522 29.73 -8.22 -2.68
CA GLN A 522 30.18 -7.37 -1.57
C GLN A 522 31.67 -6.98 -1.67
N ASP A 523 32.55 -7.92 -2.04
CA ASP A 523 33.99 -7.67 -2.19
C ASP A 523 34.30 -6.71 -3.34
N LEU A 524 33.56 -6.82 -4.46
CA LEU A 524 33.72 -5.93 -5.61
C LEU A 524 33.21 -4.53 -5.31
N LEU A 525 32.13 -4.44 -4.53
CA LEU A 525 31.44 -3.21 -4.19
C LEU A 525 32.01 -2.50 -2.97
N ASP A 526 33.03 -3.07 -2.32
CA ASP A 526 33.64 -2.57 -1.09
C ASP A 526 32.60 -2.41 0.03
N LEU A 527 31.79 -3.46 0.24
CA LEU A 527 30.73 -3.52 1.25
C LEU A 527 31.02 -4.65 2.23
N ASN A 528 30.76 -4.43 3.52
CA ASN A 528 30.60 -5.52 4.47
C ASN A 528 29.13 -6.02 4.49
N THR A 529 28.86 -7.13 5.18
CA THR A 529 27.51 -7.71 5.26
C THR A 529 26.48 -6.72 5.81
N GLN A 530 26.84 -5.94 6.83
CA GLN A 530 25.95 -4.95 7.43
C GLN A 530 25.63 -3.84 6.43
N ASP A 531 26.62 -3.29 5.73
CA ASP A 531 26.45 -2.22 4.75
C ASP A 531 25.64 -2.70 3.54
N ALA A 532 25.86 -3.94 3.08
CA ALA A 532 25.06 -4.55 2.03
C ALA A 532 23.58 -4.68 2.43
N VAL A 533 23.30 -5.09 3.67
CA VAL A 533 21.93 -5.20 4.21
C VAL A 533 21.29 -3.81 4.37
N LEU A 534 22.03 -2.84 4.94
CA LEU A 534 21.56 -1.47 5.13
C LEU A 534 21.27 -0.78 3.78
N LEU A 535 22.15 -0.94 2.80
CA LEU A 535 21.96 -0.41 1.44
C LEU A 535 20.74 -1.04 0.77
N GLY A 536 20.53 -2.36 0.96
CA GLY A 536 19.32 -3.04 0.52
C GLY A 536 18.05 -2.49 1.16
N LEU A 537 18.03 -2.31 2.48
CA LEU A 537 16.87 -1.80 3.23
C LEU A 537 16.55 -0.35 2.88
N VAL A 538 17.56 0.54 2.85
CA VAL A 538 17.38 1.94 2.45
C VAL A 538 16.96 2.01 0.97
N GLY A 539 17.57 1.19 0.11
CA GLY A 539 17.20 1.12 -1.29
C GLY A 539 15.74 0.72 -1.51
N THR A 540 15.27 -0.30 -0.80
CA THR A 540 13.86 -0.70 -0.81
C THR A 540 12.95 0.38 -0.24
N THR A 541 13.41 1.18 0.73
CA THR A 541 12.67 2.35 1.25
C THR A 541 12.39 3.33 0.12
N VAL A 542 13.43 3.72 -0.61
CA VAL A 542 13.36 4.69 -1.71
C VAL A 542 12.45 4.18 -2.82
N PHE A 543 12.58 2.89 -3.16
CA PHE A 543 11.69 2.22 -4.12
C PHE A 543 10.23 2.24 -3.65
N GLY A 544 9.96 1.82 -2.40
CA GLY A 544 8.62 1.74 -1.85
C GLY A 544 7.92 3.10 -1.84
N SER A 545 8.65 4.16 -1.47
CA SER A 545 8.16 5.54 -1.56
C SER A 545 7.83 5.95 -2.99
N ALA A 546 8.69 5.63 -3.97
CA ALA A 546 8.45 5.94 -5.38
C ALA A 546 7.22 5.23 -5.95
N ILE A 547 7.10 3.92 -5.70
CA ILE A 547 5.96 3.13 -6.17
C ILE A 547 4.67 3.60 -5.53
N SER A 548 4.67 3.90 -4.24
CA SER A 548 3.48 4.37 -3.55
C SER A 548 2.94 5.72 -4.06
N MET A 549 3.79 6.53 -4.71
CA MET A 549 3.35 7.76 -5.37
C MET A 549 2.92 7.53 -6.82
N SER A 550 3.32 6.42 -7.45
CA SER A 550 2.98 6.14 -8.85
C SER A 550 1.55 5.63 -9.04
N GLY A 551 1.06 4.76 -8.16
CA GLY A 551 -0.32 4.24 -8.28
C GLY A 551 -1.33 5.28 -7.84
N THR A 552 -1.03 6.04 -6.80
CA THR A 552 -1.96 6.95 -6.14
C THR A 552 -2.44 8.09 -7.04
N VAL A 553 -1.78 8.34 -8.17
CA VAL A 553 -2.26 9.30 -9.18
C VAL A 553 -3.49 8.77 -9.96
N ILE A 554 -3.78 7.47 -9.89
CA ILE A 554 -4.92 6.83 -10.55
C ILE A 554 -6.24 7.05 -9.79
N GLY A 555 -6.20 7.12 -8.46
CA GLY A 555 -7.38 7.16 -7.57
C GLY A 555 -7.56 8.51 -6.91
#